data_AF-A0A969Y0C6-F1
#
_entry.id   AF-A0A969Y0C6-F1
#
_cell.length_a   1.000
_cell.length_b   1.000
_cell.length_c   1.000
_cell.angle_alpha   90.00
_cell.angle_beta   90.00
_cell.angle_gamma   90.00
#
_symmetry.space_group_name_H-M   'P 1'
#
loop_
_entity.id
_entity.type
_entity.pdbx_description
1 polymer ?
#
loop_
_entity_poly.entity_id
_entity_poly.type
_entity_poly.pdbx_seq_one_letter_code
_entity_poly.pdbx_strand_id
1 'polypeptide(L)' 'MTMSNSSQLRANAIQAVKDSDWKSAVLINQEILQQAPKNLEAMNRLGLAYLKLKQEKEATKVFKNVLKIDRSNIIA' A
#
# COMPACT_ATOMS: atom_id res chain seq x y z
N MET A 1 1.04 -23.30 -5.02
CA MET A 1 0.73 -21.90 -4.64
C MET A 1 2.02 -21.12 -4.76
N THR A 2 2.22 -20.42 -5.87
CA THR A 2 3.44 -19.63 -6.09
C THR A 2 3.44 -18.47 -5.10
N MET A 3 4.41 -18.42 -4.18
CA MET A 3 4.71 -17.19 -3.46
C MET A 3 5.05 -16.15 -4.52
N SER A 4 4.14 -15.23 -4.82
CA SER A 4 4.45 -14.08 -5.67
C SER A 4 5.64 -13.38 -5.06
N ASN A 5 6.75 -13.33 -5.80
CA ASN A 5 8.00 -12.77 -5.31
C ASN A 5 7.76 -11.30 -4.90
N SER A 6 8.10 -10.91 -3.68
CA SER A 6 7.78 -9.57 -3.14
C SER A 6 8.30 -8.43 -4.04
N SER A 7 9.42 -8.66 -4.73
CA SER A 7 9.98 -7.74 -5.73
C SER A 7 9.07 -7.55 -6.95
N GLN A 8 8.44 -8.62 -7.43
CA GLN A 8 7.51 -8.58 -8.57
C GLN A 8 6.23 -7.82 -8.20
N LEU A 9 5.67 -8.08 -7.02
CA LEU A 9 4.49 -7.36 -6.54
C LEU A 9 4.77 -5.86 -6.43
N ARG A 10 5.94 -5.49 -5.91
CA ARG A 10 6.35 -4.07 -5.84
C ARG A 10 6.41 -3.43 -7.23
N ALA A 11 7.02 -4.10 -8.21
CA ALA A 11 7.10 -3.60 -9.58
C ALA A 11 5.69 -3.43 -10.19
N ASN A 12 4.82 -4.43 -10.03
CA ASN A 12 3.44 -4.39 -10.52
C ASN A 12 2.62 -3.26 -9.86
N ALA A 13 2.77 -3.06 -8.55
CA ALA A 13 2.11 -1.98 -7.83
C ALA A 13 2.52 -0.60 -8.33
N ILE A 14 3.82 -0.41 -8.59
CA ILE A 14 4.35 0.84 -9.13
C ILE A 14 3.83 1.07 -10.56
N GLN A 15 3.80 0.01 -11.37
CA GLN A 15 3.31 0.09 -12.74
C GLN A 15 1.81 0.45 -12.77
N ALA A 16 0.98 -0.22 -11.95
CA ALA A 16 -0.44 0.09 -11.84
C ALA A 16 -0.69 1.55 -11.44
N VAL A 17 0.11 2.12 -10.53
CA VAL A 17 0.04 3.55 -10.17
C VAL A 17 0.39 4.45 -11.37
N LYS A 18 1.42 4.11 -12.15
CA LYS A 18 1.80 4.87 -13.36
C LYS A 18 0.71 4.84 -14.42
N ASP A 19 0.08 3.69 -14.60
CA ASP A 19 -0.99 3.48 -15.57
C ASP A 19 -2.34 4.04 -15.09
N SER A 20 -2.37 4.66 -13.89
CA SER A 20 -3.60 5.11 -13.23
C SER A 20 -4.63 3.99 -13.01
N ASP A 21 -4.19 2.74 -13.02
CA ASP A 21 -4.99 1.59 -12.62
C ASP A 21 -5.02 1.50 -11.09
N TRP A 22 -5.78 2.41 -10.50
CA TRP A 22 -5.91 2.54 -9.06
C TRP A 22 -6.54 1.30 -8.42
N LYS A 23 -7.38 0.55 -9.17
CA LYS A 23 -8.00 -0.68 -8.66
C LYS A 23 -6.96 -1.78 -8.50
N SER A 24 -6.15 -2.02 -9.52
CA SER A 24 -5.04 -2.98 -9.42
C SER A 24 -4.01 -2.55 -8.40
N ALA A 25 -3.70 -1.24 -8.34
CA ALA A 25 -2.80 -0.71 -7.32
C ALA A 25 -3.30 -1.00 -5.89
N VAL A 26 -4.60 -0.90 -5.62
CA VAL A 26 -5.17 -1.29 -4.32
C VAL A 26 -4.93 -2.77 -4.04
N LEU A 27 -5.32 -3.66 -4.97
CA LEU A 27 -5.22 -5.11 -4.78
C LEU A 27 -3.78 -5.56 -4.53
N ILE A 28 -2.84 -5.09 -5.37
CA ILE A 28 -1.44 -5.50 -5.28
C ILE A 28 -0.80 -4.95 -4.00
N ASN A 29 -1.05 -3.70 -3.61
CA ASN A 29 -0.49 -3.17 -2.37
C ASN A 29 -1.09 -3.83 -1.12
N GLN A 30 -2.36 -4.27 -1.17
CA GLN A 30 -2.93 -5.10 -0.10
C GLN A 30 -2.21 -6.44 0.01
N GLU A 31 -1.90 -7.11 -1.10
CA GLU A 31 -1.11 -8.36 -1.11
C GLU A 31 0.30 -8.14 -0.54
N ILE A 32 0.97 -7.04 -0.92
CA ILE A 32 2.28 -6.68 -0.35
C ILE A 32 2.17 -6.51 1.17
N LEU A 33 1.11 -5.85 1.66
CA LEU A 33 0.90 -5.61 3.09
C LEU A 33 0.51 -6.88 3.86
N GLN A 34 -0.05 -7.90 3.21
CA GLN A 34 -0.24 -9.21 3.84
C GLN A 34 1.11 -9.88 4.14
N GLN A 35 2.10 -9.72 3.25
CA GLN A 35 3.44 -10.28 3.42
C GLN A 35 4.33 -9.39 4.31
N ALA A 36 4.18 -8.07 4.20
CA ALA A 36 4.97 -7.08 4.91
C ALA A 36 4.06 -5.98 5.52
N PRO A 37 3.40 -6.25 6.66
CA PRO A 37 2.39 -5.36 7.25
C PRO A 37 2.89 -3.97 7.65
N LYS A 38 4.21 -3.81 7.83
CA LYS A 38 4.86 -2.54 8.18
C LYS A 38 5.51 -1.83 6.98
N ASN A 39 5.23 -2.27 5.76
CA ASN A 39 5.80 -1.66 4.56
C ASN A 39 5.16 -0.28 4.30
N LEU A 40 5.83 0.78 4.74
CA LEU A 40 5.36 2.16 4.62
C LEU A 40 5.17 2.59 3.17
N GLU A 41 6.03 2.15 2.25
CA GLU A 41 5.88 2.48 0.83
C GLU A 41 4.59 1.88 0.23
N ALA A 42 4.28 0.64 0.59
CA ALA A 42 3.06 -0.03 0.13
C ALA A 42 1.81 0.62 0.74
N MET A 43 1.86 1.01 2.01
CA MET A 43 0.78 1.80 2.63
C MET A 43 0.59 3.16 1.94
N ASN A 44 1.66 3.86 1.60
CA ASN A 44 1.58 5.14 0.89
C ASN A 44 0.95 4.98 -0.51
N ARG A 45 1.38 3.97 -1.27
CA ARG A 45 0.78 3.65 -2.58
C ARG A 45 -0.69 3.25 -2.46
N LEU A 46 -1.05 2.46 -1.45
CA LEU A 46 -2.43 2.08 -1.17
C LEU A 46 -3.30 3.29 -0.80
N GLY A 47 -2.81 4.18 0.07
CA GLY A 47 -3.49 5.41 0.45
C GLY A 47 -3.73 6.32 -0.76
N LEU A 48 -2.72 6.51 -1.61
CA LEU A 48 -2.86 7.28 -2.85
C LEU A 48 -3.91 6.67 -3.78
N ALA A 49 -3.89 5.36 -3.99
CA ALA A 49 -4.84 4.67 -4.84
C ALA A 49 -6.29 4.84 -4.32
N TYR A 50 -6.50 4.73 -3.01
CA TYR A 50 -7.81 5.01 -2.41
C TYR A 50 -8.27 6.45 -2.62
N LEU A 51 -7.39 7.44 -2.47
CA LEU A 51 -7.75 8.84 -2.76
C LEU A 51 -8.17 9.04 -4.22
N LYS A 52 -7.46 8.42 -5.16
CA LYS A 52 -7.78 8.50 -6.60
C LYS A 52 -9.09 7.80 -6.94
N LEU A 53 -9.46 6.77 -6.20
CA LEU A 53 -10.77 6.12 -6.30
C LEU A 53 -11.89 6.83 -5.52
N LYS A 54 -11.62 8.01 -4.92
CA LYS A 54 -12.55 8.73 -4.03
C LYS A 54 -13.00 7.91 -2.81
N GLN A 55 -12.20 6.93 -2.40
CA GLN A 55 -12.42 6.09 -1.23
C GLN A 55 -11.73 6.69 0.01
N GLU A 56 -12.09 7.93 0.36
CA GLU A 56 -11.43 8.73 1.39
C GLU A 56 -11.42 8.07 2.78
N LYS A 57 -12.47 7.33 3.11
CA LYS A 57 -12.57 6.59 4.38
C LYS A 57 -11.47 5.54 4.50
N GLU A 58 -11.21 4.78 3.44
CA GLU A 58 -10.16 3.75 3.43
C GLU A 58 -8.77 4.38 3.39
N ALA A 59 -8.57 5.44 2.58
CA ALA A 59 -7.33 6.20 2.59
C ALA A 59 -6.96 6.70 3.99
N THR A 60 -7.94 7.28 4.70
CA THR A 60 -7.77 7.78 6.07
C THR A 60 -7.35 6.67 7.04
N LYS A 61 -7.96 5.48 6.93
CA LYS A 61 -7.57 4.32 7.76
C LYS A 61 -6.12 3.92 7.50
N VAL A 62 -5.71 3.85 6.23
CA VAL A 62 -4.34 3.49 5.85
C VAL A 62 -3.33 4.51 6.40
N PHE A 63 -3.56 5.81 6.22
CA PHE A 63 -2.65 6.84 6.74
C PHE A 63 -2.59 6.87 8.27
N LYS A 64 -3.71 6.59 8.97
CA LYS A 64 -3.68 6.43 10.43
C LYS A 64 -2.78 5.28 10.86
N ASN A 65 -2.72 4.20 10.11
CA ASN A 65 -1.83 3.08 10.40
C ASN A 65 -0.35 3.45 10.14
N VAL A 66 -0.06 4.18 9.06
CA VAL A 66 1.29 4.74 8.79
C VAL A 66 1.76 5.55 9.99
N LEU A 67 0.95 6.51 10.46
CA LEU A 67 1.30 7.38 11.60
C LEU A 67 1.46 6.65 12.93
N LYS A 68 0.85 5.46 13.10
CA LYS A 68 1.06 4.62 14.28
C LYS A 68 2.41 3.90 14.22
N ILE A 69 2.76 3.37 13.05
CA ILE A 69 4.04 2.68 12.82
C ILE A 69 5.19 3.67 12.95
N ASP A 70 5.07 4.84 12.31
CA ASP A 70 6.13 5.86 12.32
C ASP A 70 6.36 6.40 13.74
N ARG A 71 5.29 6.69 14.51
CA ARG A 71 5.43 7.07 15.93
C ARG A 71 6.07 5.97 16.78
N SER A 72 5.79 4.71 16.51
CA SER A 72 6.47 3.60 17.19
C SER A 72 7.94 3.47 16.78
N ASN A 73 8.33 3.99 15.61
CA ASN A 73 9.70 3.97 15.14
C ASN A 73 10.54 5.13 15.73
N ILE A 74 9.91 6.26 16.07
CA ILE A 74 10.58 7.44 16.64
C ILE A 74 10.82 7.30 18.16
N ILE A 75 10.09 6.42 18.85
CA ILE A 75 10.12 6.27 20.32
C ILE A 75 11.01 5.09 20.78
N ALA A 76 11.65 4.35 19.87
CA ALA A 76 12.60 3.27 20.20
C ALA A 76 14.05 3.78 20.16
#